data_AF-A0AAW2SDQ7-F1
#
_entry.id   AF-A0AAW2SDQ7-F1
#
_cell.length_a   1.000
_cell.length_b   1.000
_cell.length_c   1.000
_cell.angle_alpha   90.00
_cell.angle_beta   90.00
_cell.angle_gamma   90.00
#
_symmetry.space_group_name_H-M   'P 1'
#
loop_
_entity.id
_entity.type
_entity.pdbx_description
1 polymer ?
#
loop_
_entity_poly.entity_id
_entity_poly.type
_entity_poly.pdbx_seq_one_letter_code
_entity_poly.pdbx_strand_id
1 'polypeptide(L)'
;MGEIAREADNTQWIVSILIDRKMGDEFVKLWADQKELAVLHSKIPTVYRHEISKITAQLCISIGRGEVLVPKETRFALLSTWLEALYDDFKWMRMAGKSVDRKLIEEGLSQTILTLPLPQQQSLLLNWFDRFLNRGDDCPNIQTAFEIWWRRAFVKQYVVDSQLQITVCDVPN
;
A
#
# COMPACT_ATOMS: atom_id res chain seq x y z
N MET A 1 18.78 15.17 -14.89
CA MET A 1 18.68 14.09 -13.87
C MET A 1 18.30 14.60 -12.47
N GLY A 2 18.83 15.73 -11.98
CA GLY A 2 18.28 16.38 -10.75
C GLY A 2 16.86 16.96 -10.93
N GLU A 3 16.41 17.11 -12.17
CA GLU A 3 15.05 17.56 -12.52
C GLU A 3 13.98 16.61 -12.00
N ILE A 4 14.17 15.28 -12.08
CA ILE A 4 13.17 14.30 -11.59
C ILE A 4 12.96 14.47 -10.09
N ALA A 5 14.04 14.55 -9.31
CA ALA A 5 13.96 14.77 -7.87
C ALA A 5 13.27 16.10 -7.55
N ARG A 6 13.61 17.17 -8.27
CA ARG A 6 12.98 18.48 -8.09
C ARG A 6 11.48 18.47 -8.39
N GLU A 7 11.06 17.85 -9.50
CA GLU A 7 9.64 17.77 -9.84
C GLU A 7 8.87 16.84 -8.91
N ALA A 8 9.50 15.78 -8.40
CA ALA A 8 8.93 14.94 -7.35
C ALA A 8 8.76 15.70 -6.03
N ASP A 9 9.73 16.51 -5.63
CA ASP A 9 9.65 17.39 -4.45
C ASP A 9 8.54 18.44 -4.61
N ASN A 10 8.46 19.09 -5.78
CA ASN A 10 7.38 20.04 -6.11
C ASN A 10 6.01 19.35 -6.00
N THR A 11 5.90 18.12 -6.49
CA THR A 11 4.67 17.33 -6.43
C THR A 11 4.31 16.96 -4.99
N GLN A 12 5.26 16.45 -4.19
CA GLN A 12 5.04 16.16 -2.76
C GLN A 12 4.56 17.40 -2.00
N TRP A 13 5.12 18.57 -2.31
CA TRP A 13 4.69 19.83 -1.70
C TRP A 13 3.24 20.19 -2.06
N ILE A 14 2.87 20.11 -3.34
CA ILE A 14 1.48 20.35 -3.79
C ILE A 14 0.53 19.35 -3.14
N VAL A 15 0.90 18.06 -3.08
CA VAL A 15 0.09 17.01 -2.43
C VAL A 15 -0.17 17.35 -0.97
N SER A 16 0.84 17.82 -0.25
CA SER A 16 0.71 18.26 1.15
C SER A 16 -0.35 19.36 1.28
N ILE A 17 -0.29 20.38 0.41
CA ILE A 17 -1.29 21.46 0.38
C ILE A 17 -2.70 20.92 0.09
N LEU A 18 -2.83 20.02 -0.88
CA LEU A 18 -4.13 19.44 -1.25
C LEU A 18 -4.74 18.63 -0.09
N ILE A 19 -3.93 17.86 0.63
CA ILE A 19 -4.36 17.09 1.80
C ILE A 19 -4.81 18.04 2.92
N ASP A 20 -4.02 19.07 3.23
CA ASP A 20 -4.34 20.07 4.25
C ASP A 20 -5.64 20.81 3.93
N ARG A 21 -5.93 21.03 2.65
CA ARG A 21 -7.16 21.68 2.17
C ARG A 21 -8.32 20.72 1.91
N LYS A 22 -8.19 19.43 2.26
CA LYS A 22 -9.23 18.40 2.06
C LYS A 22 -9.64 18.22 0.59
N MET A 23 -8.67 18.36 -0.32
CA MET A 23 -8.80 18.15 -1.76
C MET A 23 -7.84 17.06 -2.29
N GLY A 24 -7.33 16.22 -1.40
CA GLY A 24 -6.34 15.18 -1.75
C GLY A 24 -6.94 13.99 -2.51
N ASP A 25 -8.25 13.77 -2.45
CA ASP A 25 -8.92 12.61 -3.04
C ASP A 25 -8.84 12.61 -4.58
N GLU A 26 -9.00 13.76 -5.22
CA GLU A 26 -8.81 13.90 -6.68
C GLU A 26 -7.36 13.65 -7.09
N PHE A 27 -6.38 14.09 -6.29
CA PHE A 27 -4.97 13.80 -6.57
C PHE A 27 -4.68 12.30 -6.48
N VAL A 28 -5.23 11.61 -5.48
CA VAL A 28 -5.06 10.15 -5.37
C VAL A 28 -5.60 9.44 -6.60
N LYS A 29 -6.75 9.84 -7.13
CA LYS A 29 -7.31 9.28 -8.38
C LYS A 29 -6.36 9.51 -9.55
N LEU A 30 -5.93 10.76 -9.76
CA LEU A 30 -5.00 11.12 -10.84
C LEU A 30 -3.69 10.34 -10.75
N TRP A 31 -3.14 10.21 -9.54
CA TRP A 31 -1.90 9.47 -9.29
C TRP A 31 -2.08 7.98 -9.54
N ALA A 32 -3.17 7.38 -9.08
CA ALA A 32 -3.49 5.96 -9.30
C ALA A 32 -3.59 5.60 -10.80
N ASP A 33 -4.00 6.53 -11.65
CA ASP A 33 -4.14 6.33 -13.09
C ASP A 33 -2.84 6.45 -13.90
N GLN A 34 -1.72 6.81 -13.26
CA GLN A 34 -0.41 7.00 -13.91
C GLN A 34 0.32 5.68 -14.25
N LYS A 35 -0.33 4.78 -14.97
CA LYS A 35 0.21 3.45 -15.33
C LYS A 35 1.43 3.53 -16.24
N GLU A 36 1.40 4.40 -17.24
CA GLU A 36 2.52 4.59 -18.16
C GLU A 36 3.75 5.14 -17.43
N LEU A 37 3.53 6.07 -16.50
CA LEU A 37 4.60 6.63 -15.68
C LEU A 37 5.21 5.57 -14.77
N ALA A 38 4.40 4.69 -14.15
CA ALA A 38 4.92 3.57 -13.35
C ALA A 38 5.79 2.61 -14.19
N VAL A 39 5.39 2.35 -15.45
CA VAL A 39 6.22 1.56 -16.39
C VAL A 39 7.54 2.27 -16.72
N LEU A 40 7.52 3.58 -16.97
CA LEU A 40 8.74 4.35 -17.23
C LEU A 40 9.63 4.44 -16.00
N HIS A 41 9.04 4.62 -14.82
CA HIS A 41 9.74 4.65 -13.53
C HIS A 41 10.64 3.41 -13.38
N SER A 42 10.11 2.22 -13.67
CA SER A 42 10.86 0.94 -13.57
C SER A 42 12.14 0.88 -14.43
N LYS A 43 12.25 1.72 -15.47
CA LYS A 43 13.40 1.74 -16.41
C LYS A 43 14.53 2.69 -16.00
N ILE A 44 14.29 3.56 -15.02
CA ILE A 44 15.26 4.56 -14.55
C ILE A 44 16.05 4.00 -13.35
N PRO A 45 17.36 4.20 -13.20
CA PRO A 45 18.08 3.76 -12.00
C PRO A 45 17.50 4.37 -10.71
N THR A 46 17.36 3.56 -9.65
CA THR A 46 16.70 3.94 -8.39
C THR A 46 17.21 5.25 -7.78
N VAL A 47 18.52 5.50 -7.87
CA VAL A 47 19.17 6.73 -7.37
C VAL A 47 18.55 8.00 -7.93
N TYR A 48 17.92 7.96 -9.12
CA TYR A 48 17.32 9.14 -9.75
C TYR A 48 15.79 9.22 -9.61
N ARG A 49 15.11 8.12 -9.26
CA ARG A 49 13.64 8.02 -9.29
C ARG A 49 12.97 7.84 -7.94
N HIS A 50 13.71 7.47 -6.88
CA HIS A 50 13.14 7.11 -5.58
C HIS A 50 12.29 8.21 -4.92
N GLU A 51 12.51 9.48 -5.26
CA GLU A 51 11.68 10.60 -4.80
C GLU A 51 10.23 10.52 -5.32
N ILE A 52 9.99 9.89 -6.48
CA ILE A 52 8.63 9.65 -7.00
C ILE A 52 7.87 8.70 -6.07
N SER A 53 8.54 7.66 -5.57
CA SER A 53 7.94 6.66 -4.68
C SER A 53 7.56 7.24 -3.31
N LYS A 54 8.18 8.36 -2.89
CA LYS A 54 7.77 9.10 -1.68
C LYS A 54 6.39 9.73 -1.81
N ILE A 55 5.97 10.12 -3.02
CA ILE A 55 4.60 10.61 -3.26
C ILE A 55 3.59 9.51 -2.92
N THR A 56 3.77 8.30 -3.46
CA THR A 56 2.91 7.15 -3.14
C THR A 56 2.90 6.83 -1.64
N ALA A 57 4.06 6.88 -0.99
CA ALA A 57 4.16 6.68 0.46
C ALA A 57 3.36 7.72 1.25
N GLN A 58 3.48 9.01 0.89
CA GLN A 58 2.69 10.10 1.48
C GLN A 58 1.19 9.85 1.33
N LEU A 59 0.73 9.45 0.14
CA LEU A 59 -0.68 9.14 -0.10
C LEU A 59 -1.16 7.96 0.76
N CYS A 60 -0.36 6.90 0.88
CA CYS A 60 -0.70 5.75 1.72
C CYS A 60 -0.77 6.12 3.21
N ILE A 61 0.12 7.00 3.69
CA ILE A 61 0.07 7.53 5.06
C ILE A 61 -1.23 8.29 5.29
N SER A 62 -1.56 9.24 4.41
CA SER A 62 -2.75 10.07 4.58
C SER A 62 -4.06 9.28 4.40
N ILE A 63 -4.09 8.26 3.54
CA ILE A 63 -5.23 7.34 3.45
C ILE A 63 -5.34 6.48 4.71
N GLY A 64 -4.23 5.89 5.18
CA GLY A 64 -4.20 5.03 6.37
C GLY A 64 -4.71 5.76 7.62
N ARG A 65 -4.30 7.03 7.78
CA ARG A 65 -4.74 7.91 8.87
C ARG A 65 -6.17 8.44 8.72
N GLY A 66 -6.81 8.23 7.57
CA GLY A 66 -8.13 8.80 7.26
C GLY A 66 -8.10 10.31 7.00
N GLU A 67 -6.94 10.90 6.72
CA GLU A 67 -6.81 12.31 6.31
C GLU A 67 -7.36 12.53 4.90
N VAL A 68 -7.24 11.51 4.05
CA VAL A 68 -7.81 11.43 2.69
C VAL A 68 -8.72 10.20 2.60
N LEU A 69 -9.97 10.42 2.19
CA LEU A 69 -10.96 9.36 2.02
C LEU A 69 -11.24 9.16 0.53
N VAL A 70 -10.97 7.95 0.03
CA VAL A 70 -11.22 7.58 -1.37
C VAL A 70 -11.92 6.22 -1.46
N PRO A 71 -12.68 5.95 -2.54
CA PRO A 71 -13.30 4.64 -2.77
C PRO A 71 -12.28 3.48 -2.72
N LYS A 72 -12.77 2.27 -2.44
CA LYS A 72 -11.91 1.07 -2.37
C LYS A 72 -11.23 0.78 -3.72
N GLU A 73 -11.90 1.10 -4.81
CA GLU A 73 -11.42 0.96 -6.18
C GLU A 73 -10.19 1.85 -6.40
N THR A 74 -10.26 3.11 -5.96
CA THR A 74 -9.14 4.06 -6.06
C THR A 74 -7.95 3.63 -5.20
N ARG A 75 -8.18 3.15 -3.96
CA ARG A 75 -7.12 2.61 -3.10
C ARG A 75 -6.43 1.41 -3.74
N PHE A 76 -7.22 0.50 -4.31
CA PHE A 76 -6.70 -0.66 -5.00
C PHE A 76 -5.93 -0.28 -6.26
N ALA A 77 -6.43 0.67 -7.06
CA ALA A 77 -5.74 1.19 -8.24
C ALA A 77 -4.40 1.85 -7.87
N LEU A 78 -4.37 2.68 -6.82
CA LEU A 78 -3.14 3.29 -6.29
C LEU A 78 -2.07 2.24 -6.01
N LEU A 79 -2.44 1.21 -5.23
CA LEU A 79 -1.52 0.13 -4.87
C LEU A 79 -1.14 -0.72 -6.09
N SER A 80 -2.09 -1.04 -6.97
CA SER A 80 -1.82 -1.83 -8.17
C SER A 80 -0.86 -1.13 -9.14
N THR A 81 -0.92 0.21 -9.21
CA THR A 81 -0.05 0.99 -10.08
C THR A 81 1.34 1.21 -9.47
N TRP A 82 1.43 1.47 -8.16
CA TRP A 82 2.66 2.02 -7.57
C TRP A 82 3.35 1.17 -6.51
N LEU A 83 2.74 0.10 -6.03
CA LEU A 83 3.29 -0.65 -4.89
C LEU A 83 4.62 -1.34 -5.23
N GLU A 84 4.75 -1.89 -6.44
CA GLU A 84 6.00 -2.50 -6.91
C GLU A 84 7.14 -1.48 -6.97
N ALA A 85 6.87 -0.28 -7.51
CA ALA A 85 7.82 0.82 -7.58
C ALA A 85 8.27 1.26 -6.17
N LEU A 86 7.32 1.35 -5.23
CA LEU A 86 7.62 1.69 -3.84
C LEU A 86 8.51 0.62 -3.19
N TYR A 87 8.23 -0.67 -3.42
CA TYR A 87 9.07 -1.75 -2.90
C TYR A 87 10.50 -1.69 -3.44
N ASP A 88 10.67 -1.48 -4.74
CA ASP A 88 11.99 -1.44 -5.38
C ASP A 88 12.82 -0.23 -4.94
N ASP A 89 12.15 0.87 -4.58
CA ASP A 89 12.81 2.12 -4.19
C ASP A 89 12.97 2.27 -2.66
N PHE A 90 12.32 1.43 -1.84
CA PHE A 90 12.21 1.61 -0.39
C PHE A 90 13.56 1.76 0.32
N LYS A 91 14.55 0.96 -0.07
CA LYS A 91 15.92 1.06 0.45
C LYS A 91 16.51 2.46 0.23
N TRP A 92 16.34 3.01 -0.97
CA TRP A 92 16.85 4.35 -1.30
C TRP A 92 16.05 5.46 -0.63
N MET A 93 14.72 5.32 -0.54
CA MET A 93 13.87 6.25 0.20
C MET A 93 14.28 6.37 1.68
N ARG A 94 14.80 5.29 2.28
CA ARG A 94 15.32 5.26 3.65
C ARG A 94 16.72 5.88 3.78
N MET A 95 17.57 5.72 2.77
CA MET A 95 18.97 6.16 2.82
C MET A 95 19.19 7.62 2.36
N ALA A 96 18.31 8.16 1.50
CA ALA A 96 18.52 9.44 0.83
C ALA A 96 17.62 10.58 1.38
N GLY A 97 18.25 11.68 1.78
CA GLY A 97 17.61 12.98 2.03
C GLY A 97 16.83 13.10 3.35
N LYS A 98 15.82 13.99 3.37
CA LYS A 98 14.85 14.10 4.48
C LYS A 98 14.06 12.80 4.55
N SER A 99 14.44 11.91 5.47
CA SER A 99 13.78 10.63 5.64
C SER A 99 12.32 10.85 6.05
N VAL A 100 11.39 10.36 5.22
CA VAL A 100 10.03 10.08 5.69
C VAL A 100 10.16 8.93 6.68
N ASP A 101 9.52 9.06 7.85
CA ASP A 101 9.63 8.05 8.91
C ASP A 101 9.20 6.68 8.38
N ARG A 102 10.14 5.73 8.38
CA ARG A 102 9.95 4.34 7.96
C ARG A 102 8.67 3.75 8.53
N LYS A 103 8.44 3.95 9.83
CA LYS A 103 7.29 3.36 10.53
C LYS A 103 5.99 3.94 10.00
N LEU A 104 5.95 5.23 9.67
CA LEU A 104 4.77 5.85 9.08
C LEU A 104 4.45 5.25 7.72
N ILE A 105 5.45 5.00 6.88
CA ILE A 105 5.25 4.35 5.57
C ILE A 105 4.67 2.94 5.76
N GLU A 106 5.29 2.13 6.64
CA GLU A 106 4.87 0.76 6.93
C GLU A 106 3.44 0.71 7.49
N GLU A 107 3.11 1.61 8.42
CA GLU A 107 1.78 1.73 9.01
C GLU A 107 0.73 2.20 7.98
N GLY A 108 1.04 3.24 7.21
CA GLY A 108 0.16 3.79 6.18
C GLY A 108 -0.16 2.77 5.09
N LEU A 109 0.84 2.03 4.61
CA LEU A 109 0.66 0.92 3.67
C LEU A 109 -0.21 -0.19 4.28
N SER A 110 0.13 -0.62 5.51
CA SER A 110 -0.61 -1.66 6.23
C SER A 110 -2.09 -1.30 6.38
N GLN A 111 -2.39 -0.09 6.85
CA GLN A 111 -3.74 0.40 7.04
C GLN A 111 -4.49 0.51 5.70
N THR A 112 -3.85 1.06 4.67
CA THR A 112 -4.45 1.18 3.35
C THR A 112 -4.83 -0.20 2.80
N ILE A 113 -3.93 -1.18 2.86
CA ILE A 113 -4.21 -2.56 2.40
C ILE A 113 -5.35 -3.19 3.21
N LEU A 114 -5.32 -3.09 4.54
CA LEU A 114 -6.32 -3.72 5.42
C LEU A 114 -7.74 -3.18 5.28
N THR A 115 -7.91 -2.08 4.56
CA THR A 115 -9.23 -1.48 4.26
C THR A 115 -9.84 -1.99 2.94
N LEU A 116 -9.11 -2.78 2.15
CA LEU A 116 -9.59 -3.38 0.91
C LEU A 116 -10.44 -4.65 1.17
N PRO A 117 -11.25 -5.11 0.20
CA PRO A 117 -11.82 -6.46 0.22
C PRO A 117 -10.77 -7.58 0.40
N LEU A 118 -11.13 -8.66 1.11
CA LEU A 118 -10.23 -9.80 1.40
C LEU A 118 -9.48 -10.37 0.18
N PRO A 119 -10.11 -10.55 -1.01
CA PRO A 119 -9.39 -11.06 -2.18
C PRO A 119 -8.27 -10.11 -2.66
N GLN A 120 -8.49 -8.80 -2.55
CA GLN A 120 -7.49 -7.80 -2.91
C GLN A 120 -6.37 -7.74 -1.87
N GLN A 121 -6.71 -7.84 -0.57
CA GLN A 121 -5.72 -7.97 0.50
C GLN A 121 -4.81 -9.18 0.25
N GLN A 122 -5.40 -10.34 -0.07
CA GLN A 122 -4.65 -11.57 -0.36
C GLN A 122 -3.63 -11.36 -1.49
N SER A 123 -4.07 -10.80 -2.62
CA SER A 123 -3.18 -10.57 -3.77
C SER A 123 -1.97 -9.70 -3.41
N LEU A 124 -2.19 -8.63 -2.66
CA LEU A 124 -1.12 -7.68 -2.31
C LEU A 124 -0.20 -8.25 -1.22
N LEU A 125 -0.76 -8.91 -0.21
CA LEU A 125 -0.02 -9.44 0.93
C LEU A 125 0.80 -10.68 0.59
N LEU A 126 0.32 -11.53 -0.33
CA LEU A 126 1.11 -12.67 -0.82
C LEU A 126 2.27 -12.21 -1.72
N ASN A 127 2.06 -11.20 -2.56
CA ASN A 127 3.15 -10.58 -3.33
C ASN A 127 4.20 -9.97 -2.38
N TRP A 128 3.76 -9.19 -1.39
CA TRP A 128 4.66 -8.66 -0.36
C TRP A 128 5.44 -9.77 0.34
N PHE A 129 4.77 -10.87 0.72
CA PHE A 129 5.40 -11.97 1.45
C PHE A 129 6.52 -12.62 0.63
N ASP A 130 6.29 -12.88 -0.66
CA ASP A 130 7.33 -13.37 -1.57
C ASP A 130 8.52 -12.39 -1.63
N ARG A 131 8.26 -11.09 -1.81
CA ARG A 131 9.31 -10.06 -1.82
C ARG A 131 10.07 -9.99 -0.51
N PHE A 132 9.38 -10.05 0.63
CA PHE A 132 9.96 -9.99 1.97
C PHE A 132 10.93 -11.16 2.20
N LEU A 133 10.55 -12.38 1.79
CA LEU A 133 11.43 -13.56 1.87
C LEU A 133 12.69 -13.42 1.00
N ASN A 134 12.58 -12.78 -0.17
CA ASN A 134 13.69 -12.65 -1.12
C ASN A 134 14.59 -11.41 -0.89
N ARG A 135 14.08 -10.35 -0.24
CA ARG A 135 14.75 -9.04 -0.13
C ARG A 135 15.00 -8.60 1.32
N GLY A 136 14.39 -9.23 2.31
CA GLY A 136 14.53 -8.88 3.73
C GLY A 136 14.19 -7.40 4.03
N ASP A 137 15.06 -6.73 4.78
CA ASP A 137 14.89 -5.35 5.27
C ASP A 137 14.95 -4.24 4.20
N ASP A 138 15.15 -4.59 2.93
CA ASP A 138 15.07 -3.66 1.79
C ASP A 138 13.62 -3.44 1.30
N CYS A 139 12.64 -4.13 1.90
CA CYS A 139 11.21 -3.99 1.66
C CYS A 139 10.51 -3.40 2.91
N PRO A 140 9.42 -2.61 2.78
CA PRO A 140 8.64 -2.18 3.94
C PRO A 140 8.12 -3.39 4.71
N ASN A 141 8.25 -3.37 6.04
CA ASN A 141 7.71 -4.41 6.89
C ASN A 141 6.21 -4.16 7.16
N ILE A 142 5.35 -4.90 6.46
CA ILE A 142 3.89 -4.91 6.68
C ILE A 142 3.41 -6.24 7.27
N GLN A 143 4.27 -6.95 8.01
CA GLN A 143 3.98 -8.25 8.63
C GLN A 143 2.72 -8.20 9.48
N THR A 144 2.53 -7.15 10.27
CA THR A 144 1.31 -6.99 11.10
C THR A 144 0.04 -7.02 10.25
N ALA A 145 0.05 -6.39 9.06
CA ALA A 145 -1.10 -6.45 8.16
C ALA A 145 -1.31 -7.85 7.59
N PHE A 146 -0.24 -8.55 7.23
CA PHE A 146 -0.29 -9.94 6.80
C PHE A 146 -0.93 -10.84 7.87
N GLU A 147 -0.49 -10.73 9.13
CA GLU A 147 -1.04 -11.52 10.24
C GLU A 147 -2.53 -11.24 10.48
N ILE A 148 -2.94 -9.96 10.42
CA ILE A 148 -4.34 -9.57 10.58
C ILE A 148 -5.21 -10.15 9.46
N TRP A 149 -4.77 -10.00 8.20
CA TRP A 149 -5.47 -10.58 7.06
C TRP A 149 -5.55 -12.11 7.16
N TRP A 150 -4.43 -12.78 7.48
CA TRP A 150 -4.37 -14.24 7.60
C TRP A 150 -5.38 -14.76 8.63
N ARG A 151 -5.45 -14.13 9.81
CA ARG A 151 -6.47 -14.47 10.82
C ARG A 151 -7.89 -14.25 10.29
N ARG A 152 -8.15 -13.13 9.59
CA ARG A 152 -9.48 -12.84 9.02
C ARG A 152 -9.88 -13.81 7.92
N ALA A 153 -8.93 -14.22 7.08
CA ALA A 153 -9.17 -15.11 5.94
C ALA A 153 -9.45 -16.54 6.41
N PHE A 154 -8.60 -17.10 7.28
CA PHE A 154 -8.65 -18.54 7.59
C PHE A 154 -9.34 -18.87 8.92
N VAL A 155 -9.23 -18.02 9.95
CA VAL A 155 -9.82 -18.34 11.27
C VAL A 155 -11.34 -18.15 11.26
N LYS A 156 -11.86 -17.13 10.56
CA LYS A 156 -13.32 -16.93 10.46
C LYS A 156 -14.00 -17.96 9.56
N GLN A 157 -13.37 -18.39 8.47
CA GLN A 157 -13.92 -19.45 7.60
C GLN A 157 -14.03 -20.78 8.36
N TYR A 158 -13.00 -21.14 9.14
CA TYR A 158 -13.01 -22.38 9.91
C TYR A 158 -14.15 -22.44 10.95
N VAL A 159 -14.46 -21.33 11.64
CA VAL A 159 -15.54 -21.30 12.64
C VAL A 159 -16.93 -21.41 12.01
N VAL A 160 -17.15 -20.77 10.85
CA VAL A 160 -18.44 -20.85 10.14
C VAL A 160 -18.67 -22.27 9.59
N ASP A 161 -17.66 -22.89 8.99
CA ASP A 161 -17.77 -24.27 8.50
C ASP A 161 -17.92 -25.28 9.65
N SER A 162 -17.25 -25.05 10.78
CA SER A 162 -17.40 -25.90 11.98
C SER A 162 -18.79 -25.76 12.62
N GLN A 163 -19.43 -24.58 12.57
CA GLN A 163 -20.78 -24.37 13.09
C GLN A 163 -21.86 -24.94 12.17
N LEU A 164 -21.66 -24.95 10.85
CA LEU A 164 -22.57 -25.57 9.90
C LEU A 164 -22.59 -27.11 10.01
N GLN A 165 -21.52 -27.73 10.53
CA GLN A 165 -21.48 -29.18 10.77
C GLN A 165 -22.21 -29.64 12.06
N ILE A 166 -22.59 -28.73 12.95
CA ILE A 166 -23.21 -29.08 14.25
C ILE A 166 -24.76 -29.20 14.18
N THR A 167 -25.40 -28.92 13.04
CA THR A 167 -26.88 -28.84 12.96
C THR A 167 -27.61 -30.02 12.33
N VAL A 168 -27.02 -31.22 12.22
CA VAL A 168 -27.78 -32.39 11.73
C VAL A 168 -27.53 -33.60 12.63
N CYS A 169 -28.42 -33.81 13.60
CA CYS A 169 -28.84 -35.11 14.13
C CYS A 169 -30.02 -34.91 15.12
N ASP A 170 -31.17 -34.44 14.62
CA ASP A 170 -32.43 -34.70 15.33
C ASP A 170 -32.85 -36.14 15.03
N VAL A 171 -32.75 -37.00 16.04
CA VAL A 171 -33.18 -38.40 15.99
C VAL A 171 -34.69 -38.44 16.31
N PRO A 172 -35.55 -38.97 15.42
CA PRO A 172 -36.97 -39.11 15.72
C PRO A 172 -37.23 -40.30 16.66
N ASN A 173 -38.21 -40.09 17.55
CA ASN A 173 -38.71 -40.99 18.61
C ASN A 173 -39.08 -42.40 18.17
#